data_AF-A0A7S7RRM4-F1
#
_entry.id   AF-A0A7S7RRM4-F1
#
_cell.length_a   1.000
_cell.length_b   1.000
_cell.length_c   1.000
_cell.angle_alpha   90.00
_cell.angle_beta   90.00
_cell.angle_gamma   90.00
#
_symmetry.space_group_name_H-M   'P 1'
#
loop_
_entity.id
_entity.type
_entity.pdbx_description
1 polymer ?
#
loop_
_entity_poly.entity_id
_entity_poly.type
_entity_poly.pdbx_seq_one_letter_code
_entity_poly.pdbx_strand_id
1 'polypeptide(L)'
;MQKSEQVVQKANADLNSAITALETSYSSLEGLDSPKSGIMSKMLAARALVDSQRVIIQHNSEWVGFAKNQVSQAKEQLKLDTIEYEKFNYLELQEIEKEIKKIKIQEAKDLDEIALMTYGQKNK
;
A
#
# COMPACT_ATOMS: atom_id res chain seq x y z
N MET A 1 -4.91 -7.77 1.12
CA MET A 1 -3.98 -7.53 -0.01
C MET A 1 -4.46 -6.41 -0.94
N GLN A 2 -5.40 -6.61 -1.87
CA GLN A 2 -5.80 -5.53 -2.83
C GLN A 2 -6.28 -4.24 -2.16
N LYS A 3 -7.07 -4.34 -1.08
CA LYS A 3 -7.50 -3.16 -0.30
C LYS A 3 -6.31 -2.45 0.36
N SER A 4 -5.37 -3.23 0.90
CA SER A 4 -4.15 -2.76 1.58
C SER A 4 -3.21 -2.05 0.60
N GLU A 5 -3.07 -2.57 -0.62
CA GLU A 5 -2.31 -1.94 -1.70
C GLU A 5 -2.94 -0.62 -2.14
N GLN A 6 -4.27 -0.56 -2.28
CA GLN A 6 -4.99 0.68 -2.58
C GLN A 6 -4.77 1.74 -1.49
N VAL A 7 -4.74 1.33 -0.22
CA VAL A 7 -4.45 2.25 0.90
C VAL A 7 -3.04 2.82 0.79
N VAL A 8 -2.04 2.00 0.48
CA VAL A 8 -0.66 2.48 0.25
C VAL A 8 -0.58 3.41 -0.96
N GLN A 9 -1.26 3.09 -2.06
CA GLN A 9 -1.31 3.96 -3.24
C GLN A 9 -1.92 5.32 -2.91
N LYS A 10 -3.05 5.33 -2.20
CA LYS A 10 -3.70 6.56 -1.76
C LYS A 10 -2.80 7.38 -0.83
N ALA A 11 -2.18 6.74 0.16
CA ALA A 11 -1.27 7.42 1.08
C ALA A 11 -0.05 8.03 0.37
N ASN A 12 0.50 7.36 -0.66
CA ASN A 12 1.57 7.92 -1.48
C ASN A 12 1.09 9.10 -2.34
N ALA A 13 -0.13 9.04 -2.89
CA ALA A 13 -0.71 10.17 -3.62
C ALA A 13 -0.92 11.38 -2.69
N ASP A 14 -1.41 11.16 -1.48
CA ASP A 14 -1.58 12.19 -0.46
C ASP A 14 -0.24 12.82 -0.05
N LEU A 15 0.81 12.00 0.11
CA LEU A 15 2.18 12.48 0.37
C LEU A 15 2.72 13.34 -0.78
N ASN A 16 2.55 12.90 -2.04
CA ASN A 16 3.00 13.67 -3.20
C ASN A 16 2.26 15.00 -3.33
N SER A 17 0.95 15.00 -3.06
CA SER A 17 0.14 16.22 -3.00
C SER A 17 0.66 17.19 -1.94
N ALA A 18 0.94 16.69 -0.73
CA ALA A 18 1.50 17.47 0.36
C ALA A 18 2.88 18.09 0.02
N ILE A 19 3.76 17.31 -0.62
CA ILE A 19 5.08 17.79 -1.06
C ILE A 19 4.91 18.89 -2.12
N THR A 20 4.06 18.67 -3.12
CA THR A 20 3.79 19.66 -4.18
C THR A 20 3.22 20.96 -3.60
N ALA A 21 2.32 20.86 -2.61
CA ALA A 21 1.77 22.02 -1.91
C ALA A 21 2.85 22.80 -1.13
N LEU A 22 3.79 22.09 -0.50
CA LEU A 22 4.92 22.70 0.19
C LEU A 22 5.86 23.41 -0.79
N GLU A 23 6.20 22.78 -1.91
CA GLU A 23 7.01 23.38 -2.98
C GLU A 23 6.35 24.63 -3.57
N THR A 24 5.05 24.58 -3.81
CA THR A 24 4.26 25.73 -4.27
C THR A 24 4.28 26.86 -3.25
N SER A 25 4.27 26.53 -1.96
CA SER A 25 4.34 27.51 -0.86
C SER A 25 5.70 28.19 -0.79
N TYR A 26 6.79 27.46 -1.03
CA TYR A 26 8.13 28.06 -1.15
C TYR A 26 8.24 28.94 -2.40
N SER A 27 7.75 28.47 -3.55
CA SER A 27 7.73 29.23 -4.80
C SER A 27 6.94 30.54 -4.64
N SER A 28 5.81 30.50 -3.91
CA SER A 28 5.01 31.69 -3.60
C SER A 28 5.76 32.69 -2.71
N LEU A 29 6.59 32.21 -1.77
CA LEU A 29 7.43 33.07 -0.93
C LEU A 29 8.54 33.75 -1.74
N GLU A 30 9.18 33.02 -2.65
CA GLU A 30 10.22 33.56 -3.54
C GLU A 30 9.67 34.62 -4.51
N GLY A 31 8.42 34.47 -4.94
CA GLY A 31 7.72 35.44 -5.79
C GLY A 31 7.31 36.73 -5.08
N LEU A 32 7.49 36.85 -3.76
CA LEU A 32 7.18 38.09 -3.04
C LEU A 32 8.27 39.15 -3.27
N ASP A 33 7.90 40.18 -4.04
CA ASP A 33 8.76 41.34 -4.25
C ASP A 33 9.00 42.14 -2.96
N SER A 34 10.26 42.50 -2.72
CA SER A 34 10.59 43.43 -1.65
C SER A 34 10.13 44.85 -2.00
N PRO A 35 9.55 45.60 -1.04
CA PRO A 35 9.07 46.95 -1.29
C PRO A 35 10.22 47.89 -1.70
N LYS A 36 10.19 48.38 -2.94
CA LYS A 36 11.23 49.24 -3.54
C LYS A 36 11.15 50.72 -3.10
N SER A 37 10.12 51.12 -2.36
CA SER A 37 9.93 52.49 -1.85
C SER A 37 9.73 52.50 -0.34
N GLY A 38 10.32 53.48 0.37
CA GLY A 38 10.27 53.63 1.84
C GLY A 38 8.92 54.02 2.46
N ILE A 39 7.80 53.69 1.81
CA ILE A 39 6.46 53.94 2.35
C ILE A 39 6.19 52.88 3.42
N MET A 40 6.05 53.31 4.67
CA MET A 40 5.90 52.43 5.85
C MET A 40 4.73 51.44 5.73
N SER A 41 3.58 51.88 5.19
CA SER A 41 2.41 51.01 4.99
C SER A 41 2.68 49.84 4.03
N LYS A 42 3.46 50.06 2.97
CA LYS A 42 3.87 48.98 2.03
C LYS A 42 4.82 48.00 2.71
N MET A 43 5.68 48.49 3.60
CA MET A 43 6.59 47.67 4.38
C MET A 43 5.85 46.75 5.36
N LEU A 44 4.86 47.29 6.09
CA LEU A 44 4.01 46.49 6.98
C LEU A 44 3.20 45.44 6.21
N ALA A 45 2.62 45.81 5.07
CA ALA A 45 1.85 44.88 4.25
C ALA A 45 2.73 43.72 3.73
N ALA A 46 3.92 44.03 3.21
CA ALA A 46 4.87 43.00 2.76
C ALA A 46 5.29 42.07 3.91
N ARG A 47 5.54 42.62 5.10
CA ARG A 47 5.87 41.83 6.29
C ARG A 47 4.74 40.88 6.68
N ALA A 48 3.50 41.36 6.71
CA ALA A 48 2.33 40.54 7.02
C ALA A 48 2.15 39.40 6.00
N LEU A 49 2.41 39.67 4.71
CA LEU A 49 2.39 38.62 3.67
C LEU A 49 3.46 37.55 3.92
N VAL A 50 4.70 37.96 4.17
CA VAL A 50 5.81 37.03 4.49
C VAL A 50 5.50 36.20 5.73
N ASP A 51 5.00 36.82 6.80
CA ASP A 51 4.65 36.12 8.03
C ASP A 51 3.51 35.12 7.80
N SER A 52 2.49 35.50 7.01
CA SER A 52 1.42 34.57 6.63
C SER A 52 1.93 33.38 5.82
N GLN A 53 2.84 33.63 4.87
CA GLN A 53 3.42 32.59 4.03
C GLN A 53 4.30 31.63 4.85
N ARG A 54 5.03 32.12 5.85
CA ARG A 54 5.78 31.28 6.80
C ARG A 54 4.88 30.34 7.59
N VAL A 55 3.72 30.82 8.04
CA VAL A 55 2.72 29.98 8.74
C VAL A 55 2.21 28.88 7.81
N ILE A 56 1.92 29.20 6.55
CA ILE A 56 1.48 28.22 5.54
C ILE A 56 2.57 27.17 5.28
N ILE A 57 3.81 27.60 5.11
CA ILE A 57 4.96 26.70 4.91
C ILE A 57 5.14 25.77 6.11
N GLN A 58 5.05 26.30 7.34
CA GLN A 58 5.14 25.48 8.55
C GLN A 58 4.03 24.42 8.57
N HIS A 59 2.79 24.82 8.33
CA HIS A 59 1.65 23.89 8.29
C HIS A 59 1.83 22.79 7.23
N ASN A 60 2.25 23.16 6.02
CA ASN A 60 2.48 22.20 4.93
C ASN A 60 3.66 21.27 5.25
N SER A 61 4.70 21.75 5.93
CA SER A 61 5.82 20.92 6.39
C SER A 61 5.37 19.90 7.43
N GLU A 62 4.56 20.31 8.40
CA GLU A 62 3.96 19.41 9.40
C GLU A 62 3.05 18.37 8.72
N TRP A 63 2.27 18.79 7.72
CA TRP A 63 1.42 17.92 6.94
C TRP A 63 2.20 16.86 6.14
N VAL A 64 3.32 17.25 5.51
CA VAL A 64 4.23 16.29 4.86
C VAL A 64 4.78 15.27 5.86
N GLY A 65 5.17 15.72 7.06
CA GLY A 65 5.62 14.82 8.14
C GLY A 65 4.54 13.81 8.54
N PHE A 66 3.31 14.27 8.70
CA PHE A 66 2.16 13.41 9.00
C PHE A 66 1.84 12.42 7.88
N ALA A 67 1.81 12.87 6.63
CA ALA A 67 1.57 12.01 5.46
C ALA A 67 2.66 10.94 5.31
N LYS A 68 3.93 11.29 5.59
CA LYS A 68 5.04 10.33 5.59
C LYS A 68 4.86 9.23 6.63
N ASN A 69 4.40 9.58 7.84
CA ASN A 69 4.08 8.59 8.87
C ASN A 69 2.92 7.68 8.46
N GLN A 70 1.87 8.22 7.84
CA GLN A 70 0.77 7.40 7.32
C GLN A 70 1.23 6.41 6.25
N VAL A 71 2.10 6.84 5.33
CA VAL A 71 2.69 5.93 4.33
C VAL A 71 3.48 4.80 5.00
N SER A 72 4.24 5.12 6.05
CA SER A 72 4.98 4.09 6.81
C SER A 72 4.05 3.06 7.42
N GLN A 73 3.00 3.51 8.11
CA GLN A 73 2.01 2.62 8.74
C GLN A 73 1.25 1.78 7.70
N ALA A 74 0.84 2.37 6.59
CA ALA A 74 0.17 1.65 5.51
C ALA A 74 1.07 0.56 4.90
N LYS A 75 2.37 0.83 4.75
CA LYS A 75 3.35 -0.16 4.26
C LYS A 75 3.56 -1.30 5.25
N GLU A 76 3.60 -1.02 6.55
CA GLU A 76 3.68 -2.04 7.58
C GLU A 76 2.45 -2.94 7.57
N GLN A 77 1.26 -2.34 7.48
CA GLN A 77 0.02 -3.11 7.37
C GLN A 77 -0.01 -3.98 6.10
N LEU A 78 0.39 -3.43 4.96
CA LEU A 78 0.49 -4.21 3.72
C LEU A 78 1.41 -5.42 3.90
N LYS A 79 2.56 -5.25 4.55
CA LYS A 79 3.50 -6.34 4.80
C LYS A 79 2.87 -7.46 5.65
N LEU A 80 2.14 -7.11 6.70
CA LEU A 80 1.42 -8.08 7.53
C LEU A 80 0.37 -8.85 6.71
N ASP A 81 -0.43 -8.12 5.95
CA ASP A 81 -1.48 -8.72 5.11
C ASP A 81 -0.89 -9.65 4.03
N THR A 82 0.28 -9.33 3.49
CA THR A 82 0.99 -10.21 2.54
C THR A 82 1.45 -11.50 3.20
N ILE A 83 2.03 -11.42 4.41
CA ILE A 83 2.46 -12.61 5.16
C ILE A 83 1.27 -13.53 5.46
N GLU A 84 0.14 -12.96 5.88
CA GLU A 84 -1.08 -13.73 6.14
C GLU A 84 -1.62 -14.39 4.87
N TYR A 85 -1.60 -13.67 3.75
CA TYR A 85 -2.02 -14.21 2.45
C TYR A 85 -1.13 -15.38 2.00
N GLU A 86 0.19 -15.25 2.10
CA GLU A 86 1.12 -16.33 1.75
C GLU A 86 0.95 -17.54 2.66
N LYS A 87 0.72 -17.32 3.96
CA LYS A 87 0.43 -18.39 4.92
C LYS A 87 -0.85 -19.15 4.54
N PHE A 88 -1.90 -18.43 4.14
CA PHE A 88 -3.15 -19.04 3.70
C PHE A 88 -2.94 -19.91 2.45
N ASN A 89 -2.29 -19.36 1.42
CA ASN A 89 -1.99 -20.08 0.18
C ASN A 89 -1.18 -21.36 0.44
N TYR A 90 -0.23 -21.31 1.37
CA TYR A 90 0.56 -22.48 1.74
C TYR A 90 -0.29 -23.58 2.39
N LEU A 91 -1.20 -23.22 3.30
CA LEU A 91 -2.11 -24.16 3.95
C LEU A 91 -3.09 -24.78 2.94
N GLU A 92 -3.64 -23.95 2.04
CA GLU A 92 -4.53 -24.41 0.97
C GLU A 92 -3.83 -25.42 0.05
N LEU A 93 -2.59 -25.16 -0.35
CA LEU A 93 -1.80 -26.09 -1.14
C LEU A 93 -1.59 -27.42 -0.43
N GLN A 94 -1.31 -27.41 0.87
CA GLN A 94 -1.19 -28.65 1.65
C GLN A 94 -2.51 -29.43 1.74
N GLU A 95 -3.65 -28.75 1.81
CA GLU A 95 -4.96 -29.40 1.79
C GLU A 95 -5.27 -30.04 0.44
N ILE A 96 -5.00 -29.32 -0.65
CA ILE A 96 -5.14 -29.84 -2.02
C ILE A 96 -4.26 -31.08 -2.21
N GLU A 97 -3.01 -31.07 -1.75
CA GLU A 97 -2.13 -32.23 -1.83
C GLU A 97 -2.67 -33.44 -1.05
N LYS A 98 -3.26 -33.21 0.14
CA LYS A 98 -3.87 -34.28 0.93
C LYS A 98 -5.08 -34.89 0.20
N GLU A 99 -5.93 -34.06 -0.39
CA GLU A 99 -7.09 -34.53 -1.15
C GLU A 99 -6.66 -35.30 -2.41
N ILE A 100 -5.67 -34.81 -3.16
CA ILE A 100 -5.11 -35.53 -4.32
C ILE A 100 -4.55 -36.89 -3.90
N LYS A 101 -3.85 -36.98 -2.75
CA LYS A 101 -3.35 -38.25 -2.23
C LYS A 101 -4.48 -39.21 -1.90
N LYS A 102 -5.57 -38.75 -1.29
CA LYS A 102 -6.76 -39.57 -1.01
C LYS A 102 -7.38 -40.13 -2.29
N ILE A 103 -7.56 -39.27 -3.31
CA ILE A 103 -8.10 -39.68 -4.61
C ILE A 103 -7.22 -40.74 -5.25
N LYS A 104 -5.89 -40.54 -5.29
CA LYS A 104 -4.96 -41.53 -5.86
C LYS A 104 -4.98 -42.87 -5.14
N ILE A 105 -5.13 -42.87 -3.81
CA ILE A 105 -5.25 -44.10 -3.02
C ILE A 105 -6.56 -44.82 -3.36
N GLN A 106 -7.66 -44.07 -3.53
CA GLN A 106 -8.94 -44.66 -3.91
C GLN A 106 -8.88 -45.24 -5.34
N GLU A 107 -8.38 -44.48 -6.31
CA GLU A 107 -8.20 -44.93 -7.70
C GLU A 107 -7.33 -46.19 -7.78
N ALA A 108 -6.26 -46.27 -6.99
CA ALA A 108 -5.40 -47.46 -6.94
C ALA A 108 -6.16 -48.70 -6.41
N LYS A 109 -6.96 -48.53 -5.35
CA LYS A 109 -7.80 -49.62 -4.81
C LYS A 109 -8.84 -50.09 -5.83
N ASP A 110 -9.50 -49.15 -6.48
CA ASP A 110 -10.52 -49.44 -7.49
C ASP A 110 -9.90 -50.20 -8.68
N LEU A 111 -8.69 -49.80 -9.12
CA LEU A 111 -7.92 -50.50 -10.15
C LEU A 111 -7.53 -51.93 -9.73
N ASP A 112 -7.07 -52.11 -8.48
CA ASP A 112 -6.74 -53.43 -7.93
C ASP A 112 -7.98 -54.35 -7.87
N GLU A 113 -9.14 -53.81 -7.47
CA GLU A 113 -10.40 -54.55 -7.48
C GLU A 113 -10.81 -54.97 -8.90
N ILE A 114 -10.74 -54.07 -9.88
CA ILE A 114 -11.01 -54.37 -11.29
C ILE A 114 -10.06 -55.45 -11.81
N ALA A 115 -8.77 -55.39 -11.47
CA ALA A 115 -7.79 -56.40 -11.87
C ALA A 115 -8.12 -57.79 -11.31
N LEU A 116 -8.52 -57.88 -10.03
CA LEU A 116 -8.96 -59.12 -9.40
C LEU A 116 -10.23 -59.69 -10.06
N MET A 117 -11.23 -58.84 -10.35
CA MET A 117 -12.44 -59.26 -11.06
C MET A 117 -12.12 -59.81 -12.45
N THR A 118 -11.23 -59.14 -13.19
CA THR A 118 -10.84 -59.54 -14.55
C THR A 118 -10.03 -60.83 -14.56
N TYR A 119 -9.11 -61.01 -13.59
CA TYR A 119 -8.33 -62.24 -13.45
C TYR A 119 -9.22 -63.43 -13.02
N GLY A 120 -10.16 -63.20 -12.08
CA GLY A 120 -11.12 -64.21 -11.63
C GLY A 120 -12.07 -64.69 -12.73
N GLN A 121 -12.39 -63.86 -13.72
CA GLN A 121 -13.18 -64.24 -14.89
C GLN A 121 -12.40 -65.04 -15.94
N LYS A 122 -11.07 -64.89 -16.03
CA LYS A 122 -10.21 -65.65 -16.97
C LYS A 122 -9.90 -67.08 -16.53
N ASN A 123 -10.06 -67.39 -15.24
CA ASN A 123 -9.81 -68.71 -14.65
C ASN A 123 -11.08 -69.59 -14.54
N LYS A 124 -12.17 -69.21 -15.22
CA LYS A 124 -13.37 -70.03 -15.46
C LYS A 124 -13.45 -70.39 -16.93
#